data_AF-A0A2R6JTN3-F1
#
_entry.id   AF-A0A2R6JTN3-F1
#
_cell.length_a   1.000
_cell.length_b   1.000
_cell.length_c   1.000
_cell.angle_alpha   90.00
_cell.angle_beta   90.00
_cell.angle_gamma   90.00
#
_symmetry.space_group_name_H-M   'P 1'
#
loop_
_entity.id
_entity.type
_entity.pdbx_description
1 polymer ?
#
loop_
_entity_poly.entity_id
_entity_poly.type
_entity_poly.pdbx_seq_one_letter_code
_entity_poly.pdbx_strand_id
1 'polypeptide(L)'
;MGGNAMYVQFALSVDCRAVETATALDATEFIPGVADSPAQAVVPDGDAAADHDDVEPLVARTDGVVCRLDGCRDDCLACNMDIVPVEPYRVRCVDGALLLDIAARSGTEVECIQRQLKEHGADVEPRRLSDGDPTGGGQQAVVDLSRLTDRQREAAAIAIEQGYFASDGADAGAVADRLGVSQSTLSEHLRAVESELLSQALRPVTNGVEGSS
;
A
#
# COMPACT_ATOMS: atom_id res chain seq x y z
N MET A 1 -15.40 25.06 -3.89
CA MET A 1 -14.93 24.38 -2.67
C MET A 1 -14.66 22.92 -3.05
N GLY A 2 -13.46 22.64 -3.54
CA GLY A 2 -13.02 21.26 -3.75
C GLY A 2 -12.51 20.73 -2.40
N GLY A 3 -13.25 19.82 -1.78
CA GLY A 3 -12.67 19.06 -0.66
C GLY A 3 -11.50 18.26 -1.19
N ASN A 4 -10.37 18.27 -0.48
CA ASN A 4 -9.24 17.39 -0.82
C ASN A 4 -9.75 15.95 -0.74
N ALA A 5 -9.77 15.27 -1.89
CA ALA A 5 -10.06 13.85 -1.93
C ALA A 5 -8.92 13.15 -1.18
N MET A 6 -9.30 12.40 -0.15
CA MET A 6 -8.36 11.63 0.65
C MET A 6 -8.28 10.23 0.09
N TYR A 7 -7.07 9.71 -0.08
CA TYR A 7 -6.87 8.31 -0.42
C TYR A 7 -6.53 7.56 0.85
N VAL A 8 -7.30 6.50 1.13
CA VAL A 8 -7.07 5.61 2.26
C VAL A 8 -6.85 4.18 1.77
N GLN A 9 -5.90 3.50 2.38
CA GLN A 9 -5.72 2.07 2.20
C GLN A 9 -6.15 1.34 3.47
N PHE A 10 -7.01 0.34 3.32
CA PHE A 10 -7.37 -0.60 4.38
C PHE A 10 -6.73 -1.94 4.12
N ALA A 11 -6.08 -2.52 5.13
CA ALA A 11 -5.64 -3.90 5.12
C ALA A 11 -6.69 -4.75 5.84
N LEU A 12 -7.19 -5.81 5.20
CA LEU A 12 -8.14 -6.76 5.77
C LEU A 12 -7.50 -8.13 5.80
N SER A 13 -7.42 -8.71 7.00
CA SER A 13 -7.09 -10.11 7.17
C SER A 13 -8.34 -10.94 6.91
N VAL A 14 -8.29 -11.82 5.91
CA VAL A 14 -9.43 -12.67 5.52
C VAL A 14 -8.97 -14.12 5.42
N ASP A 15 -9.70 -15.02 6.06
CA ASP A 15 -9.50 -16.47 5.92
C ASP A 15 -10.22 -16.92 4.65
N CYS A 16 -9.50 -16.84 3.53
CA CYS A 16 -10.04 -17.12 2.20
C CYS A 16 -9.03 -17.82 1.30
N ARG A 17 -9.40 -19.00 0.81
CA ARG A 17 -8.55 -19.77 -0.11
C ARG A 17 -8.22 -19.00 -1.39
N ALA A 18 -9.16 -18.21 -1.92
CA ALA A 18 -8.87 -17.39 -3.10
C ALA A 18 -7.78 -16.32 -2.82
N VAL A 19 -7.74 -15.76 -1.61
CA VAL A 19 -6.73 -14.79 -1.18
C VAL A 19 -5.39 -15.48 -0.94
N GLU A 20 -5.40 -16.67 -0.35
CA GLU A 20 -4.20 -17.50 -0.21
C GLU A 20 -3.60 -17.85 -1.57
N THR A 21 -4.41 -18.34 -2.51
CA THR A 21 -3.99 -18.67 -3.88
C THR A 21 -3.46 -17.44 -4.62
N ALA A 22 -4.17 -16.30 -4.53
CA ALA A 22 -3.71 -15.06 -5.14
C ALA A 22 -2.36 -14.59 -4.56
N THR A 23 -2.16 -14.74 -3.25
CA THR A 23 -0.87 -14.43 -2.60
C THR A 23 0.22 -15.38 -3.08
N ALA A 24 -0.05 -16.69 -3.13
CA ALA A 24 0.93 -17.70 -3.53
C ALA A 24 1.41 -17.52 -4.98
N LEU A 25 0.59 -16.90 -5.82
CA LEU A 25 0.89 -16.63 -7.23
C LEU A 25 1.35 -15.19 -7.48
N ASP A 26 1.67 -14.43 -6.44
CA ASP A 26 2.09 -13.02 -6.54
C ASP A 26 1.13 -12.16 -7.39
N ALA A 27 -0.18 -12.37 -7.22
CA ALA A 27 -1.19 -11.66 -7.98
C ALA A 27 -1.07 -10.14 -7.81
N THR A 28 -1.02 -9.44 -8.93
CA THR A 28 -0.81 -7.98 -8.99
C THR A 28 -2.10 -7.19 -8.77
N GLU A 29 -3.23 -7.82 -9.04
CA GLU A 29 -4.58 -7.27 -8.93
C GLU A 29 -5.50 -8.39 -8.47
N PHE A 30 -6.41 -8.09 -7.54
CA PHE A 30 -7.44 -9.00 -7.09
C PHE A 30 -8.80 -8.35 -7.36
N ILE A 31 -9.70 -9.09 -7.98
CA ILE A 31 -11.04 -8.64 -8.35
C ILE A 31 -12.01 -9.49 -7.53
N PRO A 32 -12.64 -8.91 -6.51
CA PRO A 32 -13.57 -9.64 -5.65
C PRO A 32 -14.72 -10.26 -6.45
N GLY A 33 -15.15 -11.44 -6.00
CA GLY A 33 -16.39 -12.05 -6.49
C GLY A 33 -17.61 -11.19 -6.13
N VAL A 34 -18.70 -11.39 -6.88
CA VAL A 34 -19.99 -10.77 -6.61
C VAL A 34 -21.08 -11.80 -6.79
N ALA A 35 -21.86 -12.06 -5.73
CA ALA A 35 -22.88 -13.09 -5.69
C ALA A 35 -22.35 -14.45 -6.17
N ASP A 36 -22.87 -14.98 -7.28
CA ASP A 36 -22.46 -16.27 -7.86
C ASP A 36 -21.21 -16.19 -8.74
N SER A 37 -20.63 -15.00 -8.91
CA SER A 37 -19.40 -14.83 -9.70
C SER A 37 -18.16 -15.03 -8.82
N PRO A 38 -17.27 -15.99 -9.16
CA PRO A 38 -16.04 -16.22 -8.42
C PRO A 38 -15.09 -15.03 -8.55
N ALA A 39 -14.19 -14.89 -7.58
CA ALA A 39 -13.13 -13.89 -7.64
C ALA A 39 -12.21 -14.13 -8.84
N GLN A 40 -11.61 -13.05 -9.31
CA GLN A 40 -10.58 -13.08 -10.33
C GLN A 40 -9.29 -12.43 -9.81
N ALA A 41 -8.18 -12.73 -10.43
CA ALA A 41 -6.91 -12.08 -10.15
C ALA A 41 -6.08 -11.94 -11.42
N VAL A 42 -5.15 -10.98 -11.42
CA VAL A 42 -4.13 -10.85 -12.47
C VAL A 42 -2.83 -11.43 -11.96
N VAL A 43 -2.49 -12.62 -12.45
CA VAL A 43 -1.27 -13.35 -12.09
C VAL A 43 -0.18 -13.03 -13.11
N PRO A 44 1.00 -12.52 -12.69
CA PRO A 44 2.05 -12.13 -13.63
C PRO A 44 2.66 -13.33 -14.37
N ASP A 45 2.79 -14.47 -13.69
CA ASP A 45 3.32 -15.72 -14.25
C ASP A 45 2.17 -16.62 -14.73
N GLY A 46 1.96 -16.62 -16.05
CA GLY A 46 0.92 -17.43 -16.68
C GLY A 46 1.17 -18.94 -16.63
N ASP A 47 2.43 -19.37 -16.55
CA ASP A 47 2.77 -20.80 -16.43
C ASP A 47 2.45 -21.29 -15.01
N ALA A 48 2.84 -20.51 -14.00
CA ALA A 48 2.48 -20.80 -12.61
C ALA A 48 0.95 -20.83 -12.39
N ALA A 49 0.21 -19.95 -13.05
CA ALA A 49 -1.25 -19.96 -13.00
C ALA A 49 -1.87 -21.21 -13.65
N ALA A 50 -1.29 -21.71 -14.75
CA ALA A 50 -1.81 -22.88 -15.46
C ALA A 50 -1.54 -24.20 -14.72
N ASP A 51 -0.49 -24.24 -13.92
CA ASP A 51 -0.09 -25.41 -13.13
C ASP A 51 -0.80 -25.50 -11.75
N HIS A 52 -1.61 -24.50 -11.38
CA HIS A 52 -2.28 -24.43 -10.09
C HIS A 52 -3.72 -24.95 -10.14
N ASP A 53 -4.04 -25.97 -9.32
CA ASP A 53 -5.33 -26.69 -9.36
C ASP A 53 -6.57 -25.80 -9.07
N ASP A 54 -6.43 -24.78 -8.21
CA ASP A 54 -7.53 -23.87 -7.84
C ASP A 54 -7.67 -22.64 -8.77
N VAL A 55 -7.01 -22.64 -9.93
CA VAL A 55 -6.91 -21.47 -10.81
C VAL A 55 -7.28 -21.85 -12.24
N GLU A 56 -8.18 -21.08 -12.82
CA GLU A 56 -8.55 -21.19 -14.24
C GLU A 56 -8.06 -19.94 -14.99
N PRO A 57 -6.98 -20.03 -15.79
CA PRO A 57 -6.53 -18.93 -16.64
C PRO A 57 -7.54 -18.62 -17.76
N LEU A 58 -7.94 -17.36 -17.92
CA LEU A 58 -8.97 -16.95 -18.87
C LEU A 58 -8.44 -16.07 -20.00
N VAL A 59 -7.73 -14.99 -19.66
CA VAL A 59 -7.34 -13.95 -20.63
C VAL A 59 -5.93 -13.45 -20.36
N ALA A 60 -5.06 -13.53 -21.36
CA ALA A 60 -3.74 -12.88 -21.28
C ALA A 60 -3.87 -11.35 -21.40
N ARG A 61 -3.18 -10.63 -20.52
CA ARG A 61 -2.98 -9.18 -20.53
C ARG A 61 -1.48 -8.88 -20.71
N THR A 62 -1.13 -7.61 -20.90
CA THR A 62 0.28 -7.18 -20.99
C THR A 62 1.04 -7.32 -19.67
N ASP A 63 0.33 -7.35 -18.55
CA ASP A 63 0.83 -7.36 -17.18
C ASP A 63 0.61 -8.70 -16.45
N GLY A 64 0.12 -9.73 -17.15
CA GLY A 64 -0.12 -11.06 -16.59
C GLY A 64 -1.26 -11.78 -17.28
N VAL A 65 -1.86 -12.75 -16.60
CA VAL A 65 -3.04 -13.49 -17.04
C VAL A 65 -4.17 -13.27 -16.04
N VAL A 66 -5.34 -12.90 -16.55
CA VAL A 66 -6.58 -12.87 -15.75
C VAL A 66 -6.99 -14.30 -15.49
N CYS A 67 -7.05 -14.67 -14.23
CA CYS A 67 -7.45 -15.98 -13.78
C CYS A 67 -8.70 -15.90 -12.91
N ARG A 68 -9.54 -16.92 -12.99
CA ARG A 68 -10.60 -17.18 -12.03
C ARG A 68 -10.05 -18.01 -10.88
N LEU A 69 -10.44 -17.66 -9.65
CA LEU A 69 -9.99 -18.31 -8.43
C LEU A 69 -11.16 -19.05 -7.79
N ASP A 70 -10.95 -20.34 -7.52
CA ASP A 70 -11.91 -21.17 -6.79
C ASP A 70 -11.67 -21.12 -5.27
N GLY A 71 -12.66 -21.56 -4.49
CA GLY A 71 -12.51 -21.75 -3.05
C GLY A 71 -12.97 -20.58 -2.17
N CYS A 72 -13.65 -19.59 -2.74
CA CYS A 72 -14.42 -18.63 -1.94
C CYS A 72 -15.65 -19.26 -1.29
N ARG A 73 -15.97 -18.82 -0.08
CA ARG A 73 -17.24 -19.13 0.61
C ARG A 73 -18.16 -17.93 0.56
N ASP A 74 -19.47 -18.16 0.62
CA ASP A 74 -20.52 -17.13 0.48
C ASP A 74 -20.40 -15.97 1.49
N ASP A 75 -19.83 -16.23 2.68
CA ASP A 75 -19.63 -15.23 3.74
C ASP A 75 -18.23 -14.57 3.73
N CYS A 76 -17.42 -14.80 2.70
CA CYS A 76 -16.07 -14.27 2.64
C CYS A 76 -16.04 -12.83 2.14
N LEU A 77 -15.43 -11.90 2.90
CA LEU A 77 -15.22 -10.50 2.49
C LEU A 77 -14.44 -10.35 1.17
N ALA A 78 -13.62 -11.34 0.80
CA ALA A 78 -12.92 -11.35 -0.48
C ALA A 78 -13.84 -11.59 -1.69
N CYS A 79 -15.00 -12.17 -1.48
CA CYS A 79 -15.98 -12.50 -2.51
C CYS A 79 -17.36 -11.89 -2.26
N ASN A 80 -17.46 -11.05 -1.22
CA ASN A 80 -18.66 -10.31 -0.86
C ASN A 80 -18.28 -8.89 -0.43
N MET A 81 -18.06 -8.05 -1.45
CA MET A 81 -17.71 -6.64 -1.27
C MET A 81 -18.90 -5.73 -0.99
N ASP A 82 -20.12 -6.25 -1.01
CA ASP A 82 -21.35 -5.47 -0.70
C ASP A 82 -21.33 -4.92 0.73
N ILE A 83 -20.47 -5.48 1.59
CA ILE A 83 -20.22 -5.04 2.96
C ILE A 83 -19.42 -3.73 3.01
N VAL A 84 -18.65 -3.42 1.97
CA VAL A 84 -17.84 -2.19 1.91
C VAL A 84 -18.71 -1.04 1.40
N PRO A 85 -18.91 0.03 2.19
CA PRO A 85 -19.85 1.10 1.85
C PRO A 85 -19.40 1.97 0.66
N VAL A 86 -18.14 1.85 0.25
CA VAL A 86 -17.55 2.55 -0.88
C VAL A 86 -16.78 1.54 -1.70
N GLU A 87 -17.07 1.50 -3.00
CA GLU A 87 -16.39 0.60 -3.92
C GLU A 87 -14.90 0.99 -4.02
N PRO A 88 -13.96 0.11 -3.65
CA PRO A 88 -12.55 0.37 -3.83
C PRO A 88 -12.24 0.44 -5.32
N TYR A 89 -11.47 1.43 -5.74
CA TYR A 89 -11.04 1.53 -7.14
C TYR A 89 -9.85 0.60 -7.43
N ARG A 90 -9.24 0.01 -6.39
CA ARG A 90 -8.19 -0.99 -6.52
C ARG A 90 -8.20 -1.93 -5.32
N VAL A 91 -8.08 -3.23 -5.62
CA VAL A 91 -7.94 -4.29 -4.60
C VAL A 91 -6.72 -5.13 -4.94
N ARG A 92 -5.88 -5.38 -3.94
CA ARG A 92 -4.65 -6.18 -4.07
C ARG A 92 -4.59 -7.22 -2.97
N CYS A 93 -3.87 -8.29 -3.23
CA CYS A 93 -3.58 -9.31 -2.25
C CYS A 93 -2.09 -9.27 -1.92
N VAL A 94 -1.74 -9.03 -0.65
CA VAL A 94 -0.35 -8.93 -0.20
C VAL A 94 -0.22 -9.64 1.15
N ASP A 95 0.69 -10.60 1.23
CA ASP A 95 0.95 -11.39 2.44
C ASP A 95 -0.33 -12.00 3.08
N GLY A 96 -1.28 -12.48 2.26
CA GLY A 96 -2.54 -13.06 2.73
C GLY A 96 -3.58 -12.03 3.20
N ALA A 97 -3.31 -10.73 3.08
CA ALA A 97 -4.24 -9.66 3.37
C ALA A 97 -4.77 -9.00 2.08
N LEU A 98 -6.03 -8.55 2.11
CA LEU A 98 -6.58 -7.69 1.07
C LEU A 98 -6.28 -6.23 1.38
N LEU A 99 -5.63 -5.55 0.43
CA LEU A 99 -5.43 -4.12 0.46
C LEU A 99 -6.49 -3.45 -0.42
N LEU A 100 -7.38 -2.68 0.22
CA LEU A 100 -8.41 -1.89 -0.46
C LEU A 100 -7.96 -0.44 -0.55
N ASP A 101 -7.77 0.06 -1.77
CA ASP A 101 -7.51 1.48 -2.00
C ASP A 101 -8.85 2.19 -2.29
N ILE A 102 -9.20 3.15 -1.43
CA ILE A 102 -10.48 3.86 -1.45
C ILE A 102 -10.25 5.37 -1.53
N ALA A 103 -11.04 6.03 -2.38
CA ALA A 103 -11.11 7.49 -2.43
C ALA A 103 -12.26 7.96 -1.53
N ALA A 104 -11.93 8.69 -0.48
CA ALA A 104 -12.86 9.26 0.47
C ALA A 104 -12.94 10.78 0.33
N ARG A 105 -14.11 11.36 0.61
CA ARG A 105 -14.36 12.80 0.56
C ARG A 105 -13.91 13.53 1.83
N SER A 106 -13.70 12.79 2.93
CA SER A 106 -13.32 13.35 4.23
C SER A 106 -12.84 12.26 5.20
N GLY A 107 -12.14 12.64 6.27
CA GLY A 107 -11.76 11.73 7.36
C GLY A 107 -12.97 11.08 8.05
N THR A 108 -14.11 11.78 8.15
CA THR A 108 -15.34 11.21 8.71
C THR A 108 -15.89 10.06 7.86
N GLU A 109 -15.74 10.13 6.54
CA GLU A 109 -16.11 9.01 5.66
C GLU A 109 -15.17 7.81 5.87
N VAL A 110 -13.87 8.07 6.03
CA VAL A 110 -12.88 7.03 6.37
C VAL A 110 -13.22 6.34 7.70
N GLU A 111 -13.56 7.09 8.74
CA GLU A 111 -13.97 6.54 10.03
C GLU A 111 -15.24 5.68 9.93
N CYS A 112 -16.22 6.12 9.12
CA CYS A 112 -17.42 5.34 8.84
C CYS A 112 -17.10 4.01 8.13
N ILE A 113 -16.26 4.04 7.09
CA ILE A 113 -15.80 2.84 6.39
C ILE A 113 -15.09 1.90 7.36
N GLN A 114 -14.13 2.42 8.14
CA GLN A 114 -13.38 1.63 9.11
C GLN A 114 -14.30 0.94 10.13
N ARG A 115 -15.30 1.68 10.65
CA ARG A 115 -16.25 1.14 11.60
C ARG A 115 -17.08 0.00 11.00
N GLN A 116 -17.59 0.18 9.78
CA GLN A 116 -18.39 -0.87 9.13
C GLN A 116 -17.55 -2.11 8.84
N LEU A 117 -16.34 -1.95 8.31
CA LEU A 117 -15.45 -3.10 8.10
C LEU A 117 -15.18 -3.88 9.39
N LYS A 118 -14.95 -3.18 10.52
CA LYS A 118 -14.80 -3.82 11.84
C LYS A 118 -16.07 -4.50 12.35
N GLU A 119 -17.24 -3.91 12.14
CA GLU A 119 -18.55 -4.50 12.50
C GLU A 119 -18.79 -5.83 11.78
N HIS A 120 -18.22 -6.01 10.60
CA HIS A 120 -18.29 -7.24 9.80
C HIS A 120 -17.13 -8.21 10.03
N GLY A 121 -16.36 -8.02 11.11
CA GLY A 121 -15.34 -8.99 11.56
C GLY A 121 -14.01 -8.90 10.83
N ALA A 122 -13.80 -7.87 10.00
CA ALA A 122 -12.47 -7.59 9.48
C ALA A 122 -11.58 -7.00 10.58
N ASP A 123 -10.36 -7.52 10.71
CA ASP A 123 -9.31 -6.76 11.38
C ASP A 123 -8.79 -5.71 10.41
N VAL A 124 -8.90 -4.44 10.79
CA VAL A 124 -8.73 -3.30 9.89
C VAL A 124 -7.71 -2.33 10.46
N GLU A 125 -6.53 -2.34 9.85
CA GLU A 125 -5.50 -1.31 10.05
C GLU A 125 -5.56 -0.31 8.89
N PRO A 126 -5.95 0.96 9.12
CA PRO A 126 -5.83 1.99 8.10
C PRO A 126 -4.35 2.30 7.89
N ARG A 127 -3.81 1.92 6.72
CA ARG A 127 -2.36 1.92 6.50
C ARG A 127 -1.80 3.24 5.96
N ARG A 128 -2.64 4.16 5.49
CA ARG A 128 -2.19 5.47 5.01
C ARG A 128 -3.35 6.43 4.75
N LEU A 129 -3.16 7.71 5.04
CA LEU A 129 -3.95 8.82 4.50
C LEU A 129 -2.98 9.65 3.65
N SER A 130 -3.24 9.84 2.36
CA SER A 130 -2.42 10.70 1.52
C SER A 130 -3.27 11.54 0.57
N ASP A 131 -2.89 12.79 0.39
CA ASP A 131 -3.42 13.71 -0.62
C ASP A 131 -2.60 13.51 -1.92
N GLY A 132 -2.85 12.47 -2.73
CA GLY A 132 -2.08 12.24 -3.97
C GLY A 132 -2.57 11.11 -4.88
N ASP A 133 -2.30 11.24 -6.19
CA ASP A 133 -2.79 10.40 -7.31
C ASP A 133 -2.34 8.92 -7.24
N PRO A 134 -3.28 7.96 -7.23
CA PRO A 134 -3.00 6.52 -7.07
C PRO A 134 -2.69 5.75 -8.38
N THR A 135 -2.69 6.39 -9.55
CA THR A 135 -2.60 5.69 -10.85
C THR A 135 -1.17 5.44 -11.38
N GLY A 136 -0.14 5.90 -10.68
CA GLY A 136 1.24 5.65 -11.08
C GLY A 136 1.69 4.21 -10.80
N GLY A 137 2.00 3.43 -11.84
CA GLY A 137 2.68 2.13 -11.76
C GLY A 137 4.12 2.19 -11.24
N GLY A 138 4.39 3.05 -10.27
CA GLY A 138 5.68 3.16 -9.59
C GLY A 138 5.81 2.13 -8.47
N GLN A 139 7.03 1.64 -8.27
CA GLN A 139 7.39 0.87 -7.08
C GLN A 139 7.13 1.73 -5.84
N GLN A 140 6.19 1.31 -4.99
CA GLN A 140 5.85 2.01 -3.76
C GLN A 140 6.61 1.39 -2.59
N ALA A 141 7.33 2.22 -1.83
CA ALA A 141 8.06 1.81 -0.65
C ALA A 141 7.35 2.29 0.63
N VAL A 142 7.19 1.40 1.60
CA VAL A 142 6.79 1.76 2.96
C VAL A 142 8.05 2.11 3.74
N VAL A 143 8.10 3.33 4.29
CA VAL A 143 9.20 3.81 5.12
C VAL A 143 8.73 4.00 6.56
N ASP A 144 9.46 3.43 7.50
CA ASP A 144 9.36 3.66 8.93
C ASP A 144 10.19 4.90 9.32
N LEU A 145 9.49 6.02 9.47
CA LEU A 145 10.09 7.30 9.89
C LEU A 145 10.50 7.31 11.36
N SER A 146 10.09 6.32 12.17
CA SER A 146 10.49 6.23 13.58
C SER A 146 12.00 5.96 13.74
N ARG A 147 12.63 5.37 12.72
CA ARG A 147 14.07 5.09 12.66
C ARG A 147 14.95 6.34 12.50
N LEU A 148 14.35 7.46 12.10
CA LEU A 148 15.04 8.74 12.10
C LEU A 148 15.08 9.30 13.53
N THR A 149 16.14 10.03 13.86
CA THR A 149 16.19 10.83 15.09
C THR A 149 15.29 12.06 14.96
N ASP A 150 14.89 12.65 16.09
CA ASP A 150 14.11 13.90 16.09
C ASP A 150 14.81 15.02 15.30
N ARG A 151 16.14 15.11 15.44
CA ARG A 151 16.96 16.11 14.72
C ARG A 151 17.02 15.87 13.23
N GLN A 152 17.08 14.61 12.80
CA GLN A 152 17.01 14.24 11.39
C GLN A 152 15.64 14.56 10.78
N ARG A 153 14.55 14.24 11.50
CA ARG A 153 13.18 14.59 11.08
C ARG A 153 12.98 16.11 10.99
N GLU A 154 13.42 16.83 12.00
CA GLU A 154 13.36 18.30 12.05
C GLU A 154 14.15 18.93 10.90
N ALA A 155 15.39 18.46 10.65
CA ALA A 155 16.21 18.95 9.54
C ALA A 155 15.56 18.70 8.17
N ALA A 156 15.01 17.50 7.94
CA ALA A 156 14.34 17.17 6.69
C ALA A 156 13.05 17.99 6.48
N ALA A 157 12.21 18.12 7.51
CA ALA A 157 10.99 18.92 7.43
C ALA A 157 11.30 20.39 7.10
N ILE A 158 12.31 20.95 7.76
CA ILE A 158 12.71 22.33 7.55
C ILE A 158 13.32 22.52 6.15
N ALA A 159 14.11 21.56 5.65
CA ALA A 159 14.64 21.62 4.29
C ALA A 159 13.50 21.60 3.24
N ILE A 160 12.50 20.73 3.42
CA ILE A 160 11.33 20.63 2.53
C ILE A 160 10.54 21.95 2.51
N GLU A 161 10.21 22.49 3.68
CA GLU A 161 9.47 23.74 3.80
C GLU A 161 10.16 24.94 3.13
N GLN A 162 11.49 24.95 3.10
CA GLN A 162 12.28 26.01 2.44
C GLN A 162 12.50 25.72 0.95
N GLY A 163 11.95 24.63 0.42
CA GLY A 163 12.15 24.22 -0.95
C GLY A 163 13.58 23.78 -1.25
N TYR A 164 14.38 23.39 -0.25
CA TYR A 164 15.81 23.02 -0.43
C TYR A 164 16.06 22.02 -1.56
N PHE A 165 15.12 21.10 -1.79
CA PHE A 165 15.20 20.08 -2.83
C PHE A 165 14.65 20.53 -4.20
N ALA A 166 14.08 21.73 -4.29
CA ALA A 166 13.66 22.33 -5.54
C ALA A 166 14.82 23.10 -6.20
N SER A 167 14.82 23.16 -7.54
CA SER A 167 15.86 23.84 -8.30
C SER A 167 15.98 25.35 -8.01
N ASP A 168 14.92 25.95 -7.48
CA ASP A 168 14.77 27.38 -7.18
C ASP A 168 14.53 27.67 -5.69
N GLY A 169 14.71 26.69 -4.80
CA GLY A 169 14.50 26.88 -3.36
C GLY A 169 15.74 27.35 -2.59
N ALA A 170 15.64 27.33 -1.26
CA ALA A 170 16.70 27.81 -0.37
C ALA A 170 17.97 26.95 -0.46
N ASP A 171 19.13 27.60 -0.29
CA ASP A 171 20.40 26.89 -0.20
C ASP A 171 20.64 26.25 1.18
N ALA A 172 21.67 25.42 1.28
CA ALA A 172 22.03 24.74 2.53
C ALA A 172 22.38 25.70 3.67
N GLY A 173 22.87 26.90 3.35
CA GLY A 173 23.17 27.94 4.33
C GLY A 173 21.91 28.47 4.99
N ALA A 174 20.94 28.90 4.17
CA ALA A 174 19.67 29.42 4.64
C ALA A 174 18.90 28.41 5.50
N VAL A 175 18.94 27.12 5.13
CA VAL A 175 18.32 26.05 5.91
C VAL A 175 19.07 25.83 7.23
N ALA A 176 20.41 25.81 7.21
CA ALA A 176 21.24 25.63 8.40
C ALA A 176 21.07 26.77 9.40
N ASP A 177 21.01 28.01 8.91
CA ASP A 177 20.75 29.21 9.73
C ASP A 177 19.38 29.12 10.41
N ARG A 178 18.36 28.64 9.69
CA ARG A 178 17.01 28.45 10.24
C ARG A 178 16.97 27.38 11.35
N LEU A 179 17.79 26.34 11.23
CA LEU A 179 17.96 25.28 12.24
C LEU A 179 18.90 25.68 13.39
N GLY A 180 19.67 26.77 13.25
CA GLY A 180 20.69 27.15 14.20
C GLY A 180 21.88 26.17 14.25
N VAL A 181 22.20 25.53 13.13
CA VAL A 181 23.29 24.55 13.01
C VAL A 181 24.30 24.97 11.94
N SER A 182 25.45 24.29 11.88
CA SER A 182 26.39 24.50 10.77
C SER A 182 25.89 23.84 9.48
N GLN A 183 26.30 24.35 8.32
CA GLN A 183 26.03 23.69 7.02
C GLN A 183 26.55 22.24 6.98
N SER A 184 27.69 21.96 7.63
CA SER A 184 28.21 20.59 7.74
C SER A 184 27.29 19.69 8.55
N THR A 185 26.73 20.18 9.66
CA THR A 185 25.79 19.43 10.50
C THR A 185 24.47 19.19 9.78
N LEU A 186 23.94 20.18 9.06
CA LEU A 186 22.77 20.00 8.20
C LEU A 186 23.03 18.91 7.16
N SER A 187 24.16 18.98 6.46
CA SER A 187 24.53 18.01 5.42
C SER A 187 24.64 16.59 6.00
N GLU A 188 25.19 16.44 7.20
CA GLU A 188 25.24 15.15 7.90
C GLU A 188 23.84 14.62 8.24
N HIS A 189 22.97 15.48 8.77
CA HIS A 189 21.59 15.09 9.07
C HIS A 189 20.83 14.67 7.81
N LEU A 190 20.91 15.44 6.73
CA LEU A 190 20.21 15.12 5.48
C LEU A 190 20.77 13.85 4.83
N ARG A 191 22.09 13.64 4.81
CA ARG A 191 22.69 12.38 4.33
C ARG A 191 22.24 11.17 5.14
N ALA A 192 22.11 11.32 6.46
CA ALA A 192 21.62 10.24 7.31
C ALA A 192 20.14 9.94 7.04
N VAL A 193 19.31 10.97 6.81
CA VAL A 193 17.91 10.81 6.40
C VAL A 193 17.84 10.09 5.05
N GLU A 194 18.56 10.57 4.04
CA GLU A 194 18.58 9.98 2.69
C GLU A 194 19.04 8.52 2.73
N SER A 195 20.12 8.23 3.44
CA SER A 195 20.63 6.86 3.58
C SER A 195 19.59 5.93 4.22
N GLU A 196 18.93 6.38 5.29
CA GLU A 196 17.93 5.57 5.97
C GLU A 196 16.72 5.33 5.07
N LEU A 197 16.17 6.38 4.46
CA LEU A 197 15.00 6.28 3.57
C LEU A 197 15.29 5.43 2.33
N LEU A 198 16.45 5.62 1.68
CA LEU A 198 16.85 4.82 0.52
C LEU A 198 17.09 3.37 0.90
N SER A 199 17.67 3.11 2.07
CA SER A 199 17.88 1.73 2.55
C SER A 199 16.56 1.00 2.78
N GLN A 200 15.54 1.70 3.28
CA GLN A 200 14.21 1.15 3.47
C GLN A 200 13.48 0.98 2.14
N ALA A 201 13.60 1.97 1.24
CA ALA A 201 12.89 1.97 -0.03
C ALA A 201 13.46 1.00 -1.07
N LEU A 202 14.77 0.71 -1.01
CA LEU A 202 15.45 -0.15 -1.98
C LEU A 202 15.80 -1.53 -1.42
N ARG A 203 15.50 -1.80 -0.15
CA ARG A 203 15.60 -3.16 0.37
C ARG A 203 14.49 -4.02 -0.25
N PRO A 204 14.82 -5.19 -0.83
CA PRO A 204 13.79 -6.19 -1.08
C PRO A 204 13.13 -6.49 0.27
N VAL A 205 11.80 -6.53 0.30
CA VAL A 205 11.05 -6.99 1.47
C VAL A 205 11.43 -8.45 1.67
N THR A 206 12.44 -8.73 2.48
CA THR A 206 12.78 -10.09 2.87
C THR A 206 11.77 -10.49 3.93
N ASN A 207 10.71 -11.18 3.50
CA ASN A 207 9.82 -11.89 4.40
C ASN A 207 10.67 -12.92 5.16
N GLY A 208 10.93 -12.62 6.44
CA GLY A 208 11.72 -13.46 7.32
C GLY A 208 10.96 -14.73 7.64
N VAL A 209 11.27 -15.81 6.93
CA VAL A 209 10.95 -17.17 7.38
C VAL A 209 12.04 -17.56 8.38
N GLU A 210 11.88 -17.16 9.64
CA GLU A 210 12.61 -17.80 10.73
C GLU A 210 11.94 -19.13 11.02
N GLY A 211 12.56 -20.19 10.49
CA GLY A 211 12.27 -21.56 10.89
C GLY A 211 12.60 -21.76 12.37
N SER A 212 11.68 -22.39 13.09
CA SER A 212 11.91 -23.08 14.35
C SER A 212 11.00 -24.29 14.34
N SER A 213 11.55 -25.43 13.89
CA SER A 213 12.10 -26.53 14.72
C SER A 213 11.03 -27.56 15.08
#